data_AF-A0A7X9DXE0-F1
#
_entry.id   AF-A0A7X9DXE0-F1
#
_cell.length_a   1.000
_cell.length_b   1.000
_cell.length_c   1.000
_cell.angle_alpha   90.00
_cell.angle_beta   90.00
_cell.angle_gamma   90.00
#
_symmetry.space_group_name_H-M   'P 1'
#
loop_
_entity.id
_entity.type
_entity.pdbx_description
1 polymer ?
#
loop_
_entity_poly.entity_id
_entity_poly.type
_entity_poly.pdbx_seq_one_letter_code
_entity_poly.pdbx_strand_id
1 'polypeptide(L)'
;MRHAKRWSGGGWRSALWGLALSLGALSLASCAGGSGAADGDGADAGADGDWFDAAPDLDDGGLRDGADGADTPDLSDGADGWDGAGDGAGDPGEPLDPALPGGPAGTRANASPTLPGCLDNSTVPLTIYLPAGAGPFPVVVLHHGFQLESGLYASYGEHLASWGYLVVMPQLPGGLVNPPTHRELKDCLVALISWIEQNAADASGPLGGKADASLLALAGHSMGGKISLYAATEDARPRAVIGLDPVDTVGGPGSQPSPDRPSVTPELMDRIQVPLLLLGETVNATCSGFMCQACAPEEDNFHQYFLYATSPALEVEILGANHMSFLDNPDCGFVCSMCPKGSDDPAETRRLTRRYLVAFLNLVLRGESAYRTFLTGPRMAADVAAGRVRSQSENGF
;
A
#
# COMPACT_ATOMS: atom_id res chain seq x y z
N MET A 1 34.36 -31.98 27.65
CA MET A 1 33.62 -33.21 27.25
C MET A 1 32.42 -32.72 26.43
N ARG A 2 32.38 -32.97 25.11
CA ARG A 2 31.46 -33.94 24.43
C ARG A 2 30.00 -33.82 24.94
N HIS A 3 28.99 -33.54 24.12
CA HIS A 3 28.79 -34.04 22.74
C HIS A 3 28.17 -33.03 21.77
N ALA A 4 28.72 -32.95 20.56
CA ALA A 4 27.98 -32.59 19.36
C ALA A 4 27.55 -33.87 18.64
N LYS A 5 26.30 -33.97 18.17
CA LYS A 5 25.84 -35.06 17.29
C LYS A 5 25.93 -34.60 15.84
N ARG A 6 26.98 -35.06 15.15
CA ARG A 6 26.96 -35.18 13.68
C ARG A 6 25.89 -36.20 13.28
N TRP A 7 25.13 -35.90 12.24
CA TRP A 7 24.50 -36.91 11.40
C TRP A 7 25.14 -36.87 10.01
N SER A 8 25.28 -38.05 9.39
CA SER A 8 26.07 -38.25 8.18
C SER A 8 25.29 -39.05 7.15
N GLY A 9 25.36 -38.56 5.90
CA GLY A 9 24.88 -39.13 4.64
C GLY A 9 24.27 -40.55 4.60
N GLY A 10 23.09 -40.62 4.01
CA GLY A 10 22.56 -41.77 3.29
C GLY A 10 21.91 -41.27 2.00
N GLY A 11 22.32 -41.78 0.84
CA GLY A 11 21.89 -41.25 -0.46
C GLY A 11 21.09 -42.23 -1.31
N TRP A 12 20.58 -41.69 -2.43
CA TRP A 12 20.03 -42.40 -3.60
C TRP A 12 18.72 -43.18 -3.41
N ARG A 13 17.64 -42.58 -3.92
CA ARG A 13 16.72 -43.24 -4.88
C ARG A 13 15.97 -42.20 -5.70
N SER A 14 16.39 -42.06 -6.95
CA SER A 14 15.67 -41.30 -7.97
C SER A 14 14.43 -42.09 -8.43
N ALA A 15 13.30 -41.40 -8.57
CA ALA A 15 12.09 -41.92 -9.18
C ALA A 15 11.63 -40.93 -10.27
N LEU A 16 11.98 -41.24 -11.52
CA LEU A 16 11.49 -40.52 -12.69
C LEU A 16 10.01 -40.84 -12.90
N TRP A 17 9.14 -39.82 -12.84
CA TRP A 17 7.83 -39.85 -13.46
C TRP A 17 7.76 -38.72 -14.48
N GLY A 18 8.03 -39.04 -15.73
CA GLY A 18 7.79 -38.13 -16.85
C GLY A 18 6.34 -38.22 -17.29
N LEU A 19 5.62 -37.11 -17.28
CA LEU A 19 4.43 -36.92 -18.10
C LEU A 19 4.70 -35.71 -19.01
N ALA A 20 4.91 -35.98 -20.30
CA ALA A 20 5.03 -34.93 -21.30
C ALA A 20 3.62 -34.47 -21.70
N LEU A 21 3.32 -33.18 -21.50
CA LEU A 21 2.16 -32.52 -22.07
C LEU A 21 2.63 -31.49 -23.09
N SER A 22 2.56 -31.89 -24.36
CA SER A 22 2.89 -31.07 -25.51
C SER A 22 1.79 -30.03 -25.75
N LEU A 23 2.06 -28.76 -25.46
CA LEU A 23 1.28 -27.64 -25.97
C LEU A 23 1.88 -27.18 -27.31
N GLY A 24 1.08 -27.25 -28.36
CA GLY A 24 1.51 -26.90 -29.71
C GLY A 24 1.68 -25.39 -29.88
N ALA A 25 2.82 -24.98 -30.46
CA ALA A 25 3.01 -23.61 -30.91
C ALA A 25 2.15 -23.35 -32.16
N LEU A 26 1.23 -22.39 -32.08
CA LEU A 26 0.52 -21.88 -33.26
C LEU A 26 1.25 -20.62 -33.76
N SER A 27 2.17 -20.82 -34.71
CA SER A 27 2.84 -19.71 -35.38
C SER A 27 1.88 -19.00 -36.33
N LEU A 28 1.59 -17.72 -36.07
CA LEU A 28 0.97 -16.86 -37.07
C LEU A 28 2.05 -16.36 -38.04
N ALA A 29 1.88 -16.69 -39.31
CA ALA A 29 2.84 -16.35 -40.35
C ALA A 29 2.75 -14.86 -40.72
N SER A 30 3.93 -14.24 -40.86
CA SER A 30 4.06 -12.92 -41.49
C SER A 30 3.92 -13.05 -43.00
N CYS A 31 3.06 -12.21 -43.60
CA CYS A 31 3.03 -12.00 -45.05
C CYS A 31 3.76 -10.70 -45.38
N ALA A 32 4.90 -10.80 -46.05
CA ALA A 32 5.67 -9.66 -46.55
C ALA A 32 5.39 -9.43 -48.05
N GLY A 33 5.32 -8.15 -48.43
CA GLY A 33 5.21 -7.67 -49.82
C GLY A 33 4.66 -6.24 -49.83
N GLY A 34 5.38 -5.19 -50.21
CA GLY A 34 6.76 -5.10 -50.70
C GLY A 34 6.84 -4.43 -52.07
N SER A 35 7.17 -3.14 -52.12
CA SER A 35 7.80 -2.37 -53.22
C SER A 35 7.52 -0.86 -53.07
N GLY A 36 8.43 -0.02 -53.57
CA GLY A 36 8.29 1.45 -53.58
C GLY A 36 9.52 2.15 -53.00
N ALA A 37 10.31 2.80 -53.85
CA ALA A 37 11.59 3.44 -53.49
C ALA A 37 11.49 4.98 -53.41
N ALA A 38 12.60 5.61 -53.00
CA ALA A 38 12.74 7.02 -52.66
C ALA A 38 12.67 8.03 -53.83
N ASP A 39 12.25 9.26 -53.50
CA ASP A 39 12.67 10.59 -53.99
C ASP A 39 11.91 11.67 -53.14
N GLY A 40 12.31 12.94 -52.99
CA GLY A 40 13.55 13.62 -53.35
C GLY A 40 13.47 15.16 -53.21
N ASP A 41 14.12 15.73 -52.17
CA ASP A 41 14.39 17.19 -51.91
C ASP A 41 13.22 18.21 -51.77
N GLY A 42 13.46 19.31 -51.01
CA GLY A 42 12.93 20.64 -51.38
C GLY A 42 12.13 21.50 -50.38
N ALA A 43 12.83 22.24 -49.52
CA ALA A 43 12.61 23.64 -49.05
C ALA A 43 11.21 24.30 -48.82
N ASP A 44 11.09 24.89 -47.62
CA ASP A 44 10.58 26.24 -47.24
C ASP A 44 9.10 26.70 -47.28
N ALA A 45 8.81 27.54 -46.28
CA ALA A 45 7.81 28.63 -46.16
C ALA A 45 6.30 28.33 -45.89
N GLY A 46 5.89 28.57 -44.63
CA GLY A 46 5.11 29.77 -44.28
C GLY A 46 3.57 29.74 -44.18
N ALA A 47 3.07 30.36 -43.09
CA ALA A 47 1.76 31.00 -42.87
C ALA A 47 0.49 30.16 -42.57
N ASP A 48 -0.05 30.43 -41.37
CA ASP A 48 -1.43 30.82 -41.01
C ASP A 48 -2.67 30.07 -41.53
N GLY A 49 -3.58 29.71 -40.60
CA GLY A 49 -4.97 29.35 -40.95
C GLY A 49 -5.79 28.67 -39.85
N ASP A 50 -6.50 29.44 -39.00
CA ASP A 50 -7.63 28.97 -38.20
C ASP A 50 -8.78 28.50 -39.11
N TRP A 51 -9.30 27.26 -38.97
CA TRP A 51 -10.61 26.91 -39.54
C TRP A 51 -11.47 25.97 -38.66
N PHE A 52 -12.62 26.51 -38.19
CA PHE A 52 -13.97 25.90 -38.16
C PHE A 52 -14.28 24.74 -37.17
N ASP A 53 -15.52 24.55 -36.64
CA ASP A 53 -16.71 25.40 -36.43
C ASP A 53 -17.76 24.59 -35.60
N ALA A 54 -18.96 25.17 -35.38
CA ALA A 54 -20.26 24.52 -35.09
C ALA A 54 -20.85 24.60 -33.65
N ALA A 55 -21.65 25.66 -33.52
CA ALA A 55 -22.80 25.97 -32.65
C ALA A 55 -23.88 24.82 -32.54
N PRO A 56 -24.98 24.92 -31.74
CA PRO A 56 -25.61 26.18 -31.32
C PRO A 56 -26.26 26.33 -29.94
N ASP A 57 -26.38 27.60 -29.55
CA ASP A 57 -27.33 28.14 -28.58
C ASP A 57 -28.79 28.04 -29.09
N LEU A 58 -29.74 28.02 -28.15
CA LEU A 58 -31.02 28.72 -28.32
C LEU A 58 -31.38 29.46 -27.03
N ASP A 59 -31.91 30.66 -27.23
CA ASP A 59 -32.05 31.73 -26.25
C ASP A 59 -33.44 31.77 -25.58
N ASP A 60 -33.51 32.62 -24.55
CA ASP A 60 -34.57 33.61 -24.29
C ASP A 60 -35.38 33.47 -22.97
N GLY A 61 -35.12 34.44 -22.07
CA GLY A 61 -36.19 35.31 -21.56
C GLY A 61 -37.00 34.92 -20.33
N GLY A 62 -36.99 35.79 -19.31
CA GLY A 62 -38.24 36.19 -18.65
C GLY A 62 -38.36 36.11 -17.12
N LEU A 63 -38.15 37.25 -16.45
CA LEU A 63 -38.45 37.52 -15.04
C LEU A 63 -39.95 37.32 -14.67
N ARG A 64 -40.27 36.83 -13.44
CA ARG A 64 -41.00 37.59 -12.38
C ARG A 64 -41.46 36.78 -11.15
N ASP A 65 -41.73 37.56 -10.10
CA ASP A 65 -42.16 37.27 -8.73
C ASP A 65 -43.38 36.34 -8.53
N GLY A 66 -43.51 35.77 -7.32
CA GLY A 66 -44.80 35.31 -6.77
C GLY A 66 -44.69 34.18 -5.76
N ALA A 67 -45.18 34.39 -4.53
CA ALA A 67 -45.37 33.35 -3.53
C ALA A 67 -46.77 32.71 -3.63
N ASP A 68 -46.90 31.48 -3.15
CA ASP A 68 -47.97 30.96 -2.26
C ASP A 68 -48.06 29.42 -2.40
N GLY A 69 -48.33 28.71 -1.29
CA GLY A 69 -48.25 27.23 -1.23
C GLY A 69 -49.58 26.53 -0.92
N ALA A 70 -49.59 25.19 -1.04
CA ALA A 70 -50.56 24.30 -0.38
C ALA A 70 -50.10 22.81 -0.38
N ASP A 71 -49.94 22.27 0.83
CA ASP A 71 -50.39 20.96 1.33
C ASP A 71 -50.05 19.59 0.67
N THR A 72 -49.09 18.90 1.33
CA THR A 72 -49.19 17.50 1.85
C THR A 72 -49.24 16.28 0.90
N PRO A 73 -48.89 15.03 1.34
CA PRO A 73 -48.61 14.61 2.72
C PRO A 73 -47.28 13.91 3.01
N ASP A 74 -47.01 13.91 4.32
CA ASP A 74 -46.07 13.09 5.08
C ASP A 74 -46.19 11.57 4.82
N LEU A 75 -45.03 10.93 4.61
CA LEU A 75 -44.79 9.53 4.94
C LEU A 75 -43.36 9.41 5.49
N SER A 76 -43.22 9.56 6.81
CA SER A 76 -42.10 8.99 7.55
C SER A 76 -42.06 7.47 7.36
N ASP A 77 -40.85 6.92 7.29
CA ASP A 77 -40.36 5.79 8.12
C ASP A 77 -39.09 5.19 7.48
N GLY A 78 -38.07 4.89 8.30
CA GLY A 78 -36.86 4.17 7.85
C GLY A 78 -35.64 5.04 7.51
N ALA A 79 -35.33 6.06 8.31
CA ALA A 79 -33.98 6.62 8.36
C ALA A 79 -33.22 5.93 9.51
N ASP A 80 -32.39 4.94 9.17
CA ASP A 80 -31.62 4.16 10.13
C ASP A 80 -30.49 5.05 10.69
N GLY A 81 -30.76 5.69 11.84
CA GLY A 81 -29.80 6.51 12.55
C GLY A 81 -28.62 5.66 13.03
N TRP A 82 -27.43 5.92 12.50
CA TRP A 82 -26.21 5.45 13.14
C TRP A 82 -25.81 6.48 14.19
N ASP A 83 -26.13 6.18 15.45
CA ASP A 83 -25.96 7.08 16.59
C ASP A 83 -24.46 7.33 16.88
N GLY A 84 -23.90 8.36 16.25
CA GLY A 84 -22.50 8.78 16.42
C GLY A 84 -22.21 9.48 17.76
N ALA A 85 -22.51 8.82 18.89
CA ALA A 85 -22.33 9.37 20.24
C ALA A 85 -21.67 8.35 21.19
N GLY A 86 -20.43 8.65 21.58
CA GLY A 86 -19.47 7.71 22.20
C GLY A 86 -18.56 7.12 21.10
N ASP A 87 -17.25 7.32 21.07
CA ASP A 87 -16.28 7.43 22.17
C ASP A 87 -15.29 8.62 22.02
N GLY A 88 -15.64 9.64 21.23
CA GLY A 88 -14.70 10.64 20.69
C GLY A 88 -14.08 11.65 21.66
N ALA A 89 -14.39 11.60 22.96
CA ALA A 89 -13.73 12.38 23.99
C ALA A 89 -12.97 11.42 24.91
N GLY A 90 -11.65 11.33 24.74
CA GLY A 90 -10.78 10.59 25.65
C GLY A 90 -10.87 11.15 27.08
N ASP A 91 -10.56 10.32 28.08
CA ASP A 91 -10.57 10.77 29.47
C ASP A 91 -9.59 11.94 29.65
N PRO A 92 -9.80 12.87 30.61
CA PRO A 92 -8.96 14.05 30.77
C PRO A 92 -7.47 13.72 30.94
N GLY A 93 -6.68 13.90 29.87
CA GLY A 93 -5.26 13.56 29.81
C GLY A 93 -4.90 12.41 28.84
N GLU A 94 -5.87 11.73 28.23
CA GLU A 94 -5.62 10.78 27.14
C GLU A 94 -5.38 11.48 25.79
N PRO A 95 -4.56 10.87 24.90
CA PRO A 95 -4.43 11.29 23.51
C PRO A 95 -5.73 11.05 22.72
N LEU A 96 -5.95 11.84 21.67
CA LEU A 96 -7.03 11.64 20.69
C LEU A 96 -6.93 10.25 20.06
N ASP A 97 -8.06 9.56 19.87
CA ASP A 97 -8.10 8.24 19.24
C ASP A 97 -7.59 8.29 17.79
N PRO A 98 -6.48 7.59 17.46
CA PRO A 98 -5.91 7.52 16.12
C PRO A 98 -6.84 6.95 15.04
N ALA A 99 -7.96 6.31 15.41
CA ALA A 99 -9.02 5.92 14.50
C ALA A 99 -9.78 7.11 13.88
N LEU A 100 -9.79 8.26 14.55
CA LEU A 100 -10.46 9.48 14.12
C LEU A 100 -9.47 10.39 13.37
N PRO A 101 -9.92 11.31 12.49
CA PRO A 101 -9.04 12.29 11.86
C PRO A 101 -8.37 13.20 12.89
N GLY A 102 -7.08 13.47 12.72
CA GLY A 102 -6.28 14.30 13.64
C GLY A 102 -6.51 15.81 13.52
N GLY A 103 -7.29 16.22 12.52
CA GLY A 103 -7.50 17.61 12.12
C GLY A 103 -8.19 17.69 10.76
N PRO A 104 -8.22 18.88 10.12
CA PRO A 104 -8.68 18.99 8.74
C PRO A 104 -7.75 18.20 7.81
N ALA A 105 -8.34 17.47 6.85
CA ALA A 105 -7.59 16.92 5.74
C ALA A 105 -6.85 18.04 4.99
N GLY A 106 -5.62 17.75 4.55
CA GLY A 106 -4.83 18.68 3.77
C GLY A 106 -5.19 18.65 2.28
N THR A 107 -4.24 18.95 1.40
CA THR A 107 -4.45 18.95 -0.05
C THR A 107 -3.85 17.71 -0.72
N ARG A 108 -4.42 17.31 -1.86
CA ARG A 108 -3.84 16.29 -2.75
C ARG A 108 -3.07 16.96 -3.88
N ALA A 109 -1.89 16.43 -4.20
CA ALA A 109 -1.09 16.76 -5.37
C ALA A 109 -0.76 15.48 -6.16
N ASN A 110 -0.35 15.63 -7.41
CA ASN A 110 0.19 14.54 -8.21
C ASN A 110 1.53 14.98 -8.82
N ALA A 111 2.46 14.04 -9.00
CA ALA A 111 3.72 14.27 -9.68
C ALA A 111 4.11 13.05 -10.51
N SER A 112 4.93 13.23 -11.54
CA SER A 112 5.48 12.12 -12.32
C SER A 112 6.99 12.32 -12.53
N PRO A 113 7.81 12.24 -11.47
CA PRO A 113 9.26 12.34 -11.60
C PRO A 113 9.84 11.13 -12.34
N THR A 114 10.88 11.39 -13.13
CA THR A 114 11.83 10.37 -13.58
C THR A 114 12.74 10.02 -12.39
N LEU A 115 12.78 8.75 -12.00
CA LEU A 115 13.53 8.29 -10.83
C LEU A 115 14.82 7.54 -11.26
N PRO A 116 16.02 8.12 -11.07
CA PRO A 116 17.26 7.44 -11.40
C PRO A 116 17.43 6.14 -10.61
N GLY A 117 17.70 5.03 -11.30
CA GLY A 117 17.81 3.69 -10.69
C GLY A 117 16.48 2.97 -10.46
N CYS A 118 15.33 3.58 -10.76
CA CYS A 118 14.05 2.87 -10.83
C CYS A 118 13.87 2.28 -12.23
N LEU A 119 14.01 0.95 -12.38
CA LEU A 119 13.98 0.28 -13.69
C LEU A 119 14.97 0.97 -14.66
N ASP A 120 14.63 1.09 -15.94
CA ASP A 120 15.40 1.86 -16.94
C ASP A 120 15.29 3.39 -16.76
N ASN A 121 15.42 3.90 -15.53
CA ASN A 121 15.14 5.28 -15.11
C ASN A 121 13.72 5.72 -15.50
N SER A 122 12.73 4.96 -15.06
CA SER A 122 11.33 5.17 -15.40
C SER A 122 10.73 6.43 -14.76
N THR A 123 9.76 7.01 -15.45
CA THR A 123 8.84 8.01 -14.89
C THR A 123 7.79 7.32 -14.05
N VAL A 124 7.72 7.65 -12.76
CA VAL A 124 6.80 7.03 -11.79
C VAL A 124 5.72 8.02 -11.38
N PRO A 125 4.43 7.76 -11.67
CA PRO A 125 3.34 8.56 -11.14
C PRO A 125 3.26 8.44 -9.61
N LEU A 126 3.11 9.58 -8.93
CA LEU A 126 2.96 9.72 -7.49
C LEU A 126 1.63 10.40 -7.20
N THR A 127 0.81 9.80 -6.33
CA THR A 127 -0.22 10.55 -5.61
C THR A 127 0.38 11.03 -4.28
N ILE A 128 0.23 12.31 -3.97
CA ILE A 128 0.82 12.95 -2.79
C ILE A 128 -0.30 13.58 -1.94
N TYR A 129 -0.30 13.32 -0.64
CA TYR A 129 -1.18 14.00 0.32
C TYR A 129 -0.32 14.92 1.21
N LEU A 130 -0.59 16.22 1.12
CA LEU A 130 0.12 17.29 1.82
C LEU A 130 -0.72 17.73 3.02
N PRO A 131 -0.24 17.62 4.28
CA PRO A 131 -1.01 18.05 5.45
C PRO A 131 -1.33 19.55 5.44
N ALA A 132 -2.41 19.90 6.14
CA ALA A 132 -2.72 21.30 6.45
C ALA A 132 -1.67 21.90 7.39
N GLY A 133 -1.33 23.18 7.20
CA GLY A 133 -0.33 23.90 7.99
C GLY A 133 1.01 24.11 7.26
N ALA A 134 2.00 24.65 7.97
CA ALA A 134 3.27 25.05 7.37
C ALA A 134 4.18 23.85 7.03
N GLY A 135 4.31 22.90 7.96
CA GLY A 135 5.33 21.85 7.93
C GLY A 135 6.65 22.31 8.59
N PRO A 136 7.75 21.55 8.41
CA PRO A 136 7.80 20.27 7.68
C PRO A 136 7.11 19.14 8.46
N PHE A 137 6.70 18.09 7.75
CA PHE A 137 5.94 16.96 8.28
C PHE A 137 6.69 15.64 8.04
N PRO A 138 6.68 14.70 8.99
CA PRO A 138 7.18 13.34 8.77
C PRO A 138 6.55 12.70 7.53
N VAL A 139 7.34 11.94 6.78
CA VAL A 139 6.94 11.37 5.49
C VAL A 139 6.57 9.90 5.63
N VAL A 140 5.48 9.49 4.97
CA VAL A 140 5.12 8.07 4.81
C VAL A 140 5.08 7.74 3.32
N VAL A 141 5.93 6.81 2.88
CA VAL A 141 5.79 6.21 1.55
C VAL A 141 4.85 5.01 1.66
N LEU A 142 3.68 5.03 1.02
CA LEU A 142 2.71 3.93 1.07
C LEU A 142 2.61 3.23 -0.29
N HIS A 143 3.08 1.99 -0.37
CA HIS A 143 3.20 1.21 -1.60
C HIS A 143 2.08 0.15 -1.74
N HIS A 144 1.45 0.10 -2.91
CA HIS A 144 0.34 -0.80 -3.20
C HIS A 144 0.76 -2.27 -3.38
N GLY A 145 -0.21 -3.19 -3.25
CA GLY A 145 -0.03 -4.61 -3.55
C GLY A 145 0.15 -4.91 -5.05
N PHE A 146 0.37 -6.19 -5.36
CA PHE A 146 0.54 -6.68 -6.73
C PHE A 146 -0.74 -6.49 -7.55
N GLN A 147 -0.65 -5.87 -8.73
CA GLN A 147 -1.78 -5.55 -9.62
C GLN A 147 -2.86 -4.64 -8.99
N LEU A 148 -2.50 -3.90 -7.95
CA LEU A 148 -3.36 -2.89 -7.34
C LEU A 148 -2.92 -1.48 -7.74
N GLU A 149 -3.82 -0.52 -7.55
CA GLU A 149 -3.56 0.90 -7.78
C GLU A 149 -3.37 1.63 -6.45
N SER A 150 -2.47 2.62 -6.44
CA SER A 150 -2.29 3.58 -5.33
C SER A 150 -3.58 4.28 -4.91
N GLY A 151 -4.54 4.42 -5.83
CA GLY A 151 -5.88 4.97 -5.55
C GLY A 151 -6.73 4.12 -4.60
N LEU A 152 -6.47 2.82 -4.44
CA LEU A 152 -7.20 1.93 -3.52
C LEU A 152 -6.84 2.13 -2.04
N TYR A 153 -5.96 3.09 -1.74
CA TYR A 153 -5.50 3.46 -0.39
C TYR A 153 -5.69 4.96 -0.10
N ALA A 154 -6.56 5.64 -0.86
CA ALA A 154 -6.81 7.08 -0.70
C ALA A 154 -7.21 7.44 0.75
N SER A 155 -8.04 6.63 1.39
CA SER A 155 -8.50 6.87 2.77
C SER A 155 -7.40 6.71 3.83
N TYR A 156 -6.26 6.11 3.49
CA TYR A 156 -5.04 6.13 4.32
C TYR A 156 -4.26 7.42 4.11
N GLY A 157 -4.10 7.84 2.85
CA GLY A 157 -3.42 9.09 2.50
C GLY A 157 -4.08 10.32 3.15
N GLU A 158 -5.41 10.41 3.05
CA GLU A 158 -6.21 11.49 3.65
C GLU A 158 -6.14 11.46 5.19
N HIS A 159 -6.28 10.27 5.79
CA HIS A 159 -6.25 10.11 7.24
C HIS A 159 -4.88 10.49 7.82
N LEU A 160 -3.80 10.00 7.23
CA LEU A 160 -2.43 10.35 7.61
C LEU A 160 -2.16 11.85 7.44
N ALA A 161 -2.63 12.46 6.34
CA ALA A 161 -2.51 13.90 6.15
C ALA A 161 -3.28 14.71 7.20
N SER A 162 -4.46 14.24 7.64
CA SER A 162 -5.20 14.85 8.77
C SER A 162 -4.43 14.79 10.09
N TRP A 163 -3.54 13.80 10.25
CA TRP A 163 -2.67 13.63 11.41
C TRP A 163 -1.32 14.34 11.29
N GLY A 164 -1.05 15.06 10.19
CA GLY A 164 0.22 15.76 9.98
C GLY A 164 1.34 14.89 9.40
N TYR A 165 1.02 13.91 8.56
CA TYR A 165 1.99 13.09 7.82
C TYR A 165 1.89 13.37 6.32
N LEU A 166 3.02 13.70 5.69
CA LEU A 166 3.08 13.83 4.23
C LEU A 166 3.14 12.43 3.62
N VAL A 167 2.13 12.07 2.83
CA VAL A 167 2.06 10.72 2.23
C VAL A 167 2.44 10.78 0.76
N VAL A 168 3.35 9.90 0.35
CA VAL A 168 3.74 9.70 -1.05
C VAL A 168 3.36 8.28 -1.45
N MET A 169 2.44 8.13 -2.40
CA MET A 169 2.01 6.83 -2.92
C MET A 169 2.48 6.68 -4.37
N PRO A 170 3.54 5.90 -4.63
CA PRO A 170 3.96 5.61 -5.99
C PRO A 170 3.01 4.62 -6.66
N GLN A 171 2.76 4.82 -7.95
CA GLN A 171 2.22 3.81 -8.84
C GLN A 171 3.38 3.13 -9.56
N LEU A 172 3.90 2.03 -9.00
CA LEU A 172 4.92 1.22 -9.67
C LEU A 172 4.25 0.23 -10.65
N PRO A 173 4.93 -0.12 -11.77
CA PRO A 173 4.37 -1.04 -12.73
C PRO A 173 4.21 -2.45 -12.14
N GLY A 174 3.09 -3.09 -12.48
CA GLY A 174 2.79 -4.49 -12.17
C GLY A 174 1.98 -5.12 -13.31
N GLY A 175 1.78 -6.43 -13.26
CA GLY A 175 1.02 -7.15 -14.30
C GLY A 175 1.27 -8.66 -14.31
N LEU A 176 0.58 -9.39 -15.18
CA LEU A 176 0.80 -10.83 -15.38
C LEU A 176 1.94 -11.13 -16.37
N VAL A 177 2.18 -10.22 -17.32
CA VAL A 177 3.18 -10.38 -18.39
C VAL A 177 4.42 -9.61 -18.02
N ASN A 178 5.53 -10.32 -17.81
CA ASN A 178 6.84 -9.77 -17.43
C ASN A 178 6.78 -8.68 -16.34
N PRO A 179 6.15 -8.96 -15.17
CA PRO A 179 6.18 -8.00 -14.06
C PRO A 179 7.62 -7.73 -13.62
N PRO A 180 7.92 -6.50 -13.17
CA PRO A 180 9.17 -6.19 -12.49
C PRO A 180 9.53 -7.21 -11.42
N THR A 181 10.83 -7.37 -11.24
CA THR A 181 11.41 -8.18 -10.18
C THR A 181 11.26 -7.45 -8.83
N HIS A 182 11.31 -8.18 -7.73
CA HIS A 182 11.21 -7.58 -6.40
C HIS A 182 12.46 -6.72 -6.09
N ARG A 183 13.60 -7.05 -6.70
CA ARG A 183 14.79 -6.19 -6.74
C ARG A 183 14.49 -4.83 -7.37
N GLU A 184 13.97 -4.81 -8.60
CA GLU A 184 13.68 -3.55 -9.31
C GLU A 184 12.63 -2.69 -8.59
N LEU A 185 11.58 -3.29 -8.03
CA LEU A 185 10.57 -2.56 -7.24
C LEU A 185 11.18 -1.95 -5.96
N LYS A 186 12.11 -2.66 -5.31
CA LYS A 186 12.86 -2.14 -4.16
C LYS A 186 13.79 -1.01 -4.58
N ASP A 187 14.50 -1.15 -5.70
CA ASP A 187 15.39 -0.11 -6.24
C ASP A 187 14.60 1.15 -6.60
N CYS A 188 13.37 1.00 -7.13
CA CYS A 188 12.42 2.11 -7.31
C CYS A 188 12.02 2.80 -6.00
N LEU A 189 11.81 2.06 -4.90
CA LEU A 189 11.54 2.66 -3.59
C LEU A 189 12.76 3.44 -3.06
N VAL A 190 13.97 2.91 -3.19
CA VAL A 190 15.22 3.58 -2.80
C VAL A 190 15.48 4.85 -3.63
N ALA A 191 15.18 4.80 -4.94
CA ALA A 191 15.20 5.96 -5.82
C ALA A 191 14.16 7.02 -5.39
N LEU A 192 12.96 6.60 -5.00
CA LEU A 192 11.90 7.49 -4.51
C LEU A 192 12.27 8.17 -3.18
N ILE A 193 12.85 7.46 -2.21
CA ILE A 193 13.36 8.06 -0.96
C ILE A 193 14.38 9.16 -1.28
N SER A 194 15.28 8.89 -2.23
CA SER A 194 16.29 9.85 -2.69
C SER A 194 15.68 11.08 -3.37
N TRP A 195 14.62 10.89 -4.17
CA TRP A 195 13.88 12.00 -4.77
C TRP A 195 13.13 12.83 -3.71
N ILE A 196 12.50 12.19 -2.71
CA ILE A 196 11.83 12.88 -1.59
C ILE A 196 12.84 13.76 -0.85
N GLU A 197 14.00 13.21 -0.48
CA GLU A 197 15.09 13.91 0.22
C GLU A 197 15.58 15.14 -0.58
N GLN A 198 15.77 14.99 -1.89
CA GLN A 198 16.23 16.07 -2.78
C GLN A 198 15.18 17.18 -2.98
N ASN A 199 13.88 16.86 -2.93
CA ASN A 199 12.79 17.79 -3.20
C ASN A 199 12.12 18.32 -1.92
N ALA A 200 12.56 17.86 -0.74
CA ALA A 200 11.87 18.11 0.54
C ALA A 200 11.70 19.60 0.87
N ALA A 201 12.70 20.41 0.55
CA ALA A 201 12.74 21.85 0.81
C ALA A 201 12.24 22.73 -0.36
N ASP A 202 11.87 22.15 -1.51
CA ASP A 202 11.39 22.92 -2.66
C ASP A 202 9.92 23.33 -2.47
N ALA A 203 9.73 24.60 -2.09
CA ALA A 203 8.41 25.22 -1.92
C ALA A 203 7.60 25.35 -3.22
N SER A 204 8.26 25.28 -4.39
CA SER A 204 7.61 25.30 -5.71
C SER A 204 7.35 23.89 -6.27
N GLY A 205 8.04 22.89 -5.73
CA GLY A 205 7.90 21.49 -6.11
C GLY A 205 6.63 20.82 -5.57
N PRO A 206 6.35 19.58 -6.00
CA PRO A 206 5.12 18.87 -5.63
C PRO A 206 5.02 18.49 -4.14
N LEU A 207 6.11 18.57 -3.38
CA LEU A 207 6.13 18.42 -1.93
C LEU A 207 5.86 19.75 -1.18
N GLY A 208 5.82 20.88 -1.90
CA GLY A 208 5.47 22.21 -1.38
C GLY A 208 6.39 22.72 -0.25
N GLY A 209 7.62 22.22 -0.15
CA GLY A 209 8.54 22.50 0.95
C GLY A 209 8.12 21.90 2.30
N LYS A 210 7.22 20.90 2.29
CA LYS A 210 6.55 20.38 3.49
C LYS A 210 7.09 19.05 4.02
N ALA A 211 8.07 18.44 3.39
CA ALA A 211 8.57 17.12 3.80
C ALA A 211 9.71 17.24 4.83
N ASP A 212 9.63 16.47 5.91
CA ASP A 212 10.79 16.12 6.74
C ASP A 212 11.27 14.71 6.36
N ALA A 213 12.21 14.65 5.41
CA ALA A 213 12.79 13.38 4.97
C ALA A 213 13.64 12.68 6.05
N SER A 214 14.00 13.37 7.15
CA SER A 214 14.71 12.74 8.29
C SER A 214 13.77 11.92 9.18
N LEU A 215 12.46 12.16 9.09
CA LEU A 215 11.39 11.43 9.77
C LEU A 215 10.53 10.67 8.75
N LEU A 216 11.18 9.81 7.95
CA LEU A 216 10.54 8.99 6.92
C LEU A 216 10.19 7.58 7.44
N ALA A 217 9.00 7.09 7.13
CA ALA A 217 8.62 5.68 7.28
C ALA A 217 8.24 5.07 5.93
N LEU A 218 8.48 3.77 5.79
CA LEU A 218 7.97 2.98 4.67
C LEU A 218 6.74 2.19 5.14
N ALA A 219 5.70 2.16 4.31
CA ALA A 219 4.52 1.36 4.51
C ALA A 219 4.12 0.69 3.20
N GLY A 220 3.49 -0.48 3.27
CA GLY A 220 2.94 -1.10 2.07
C GLY A 220 2.06 -2.29 2.35
N HIS A 221 1.18 -2.59 1.40
CA HIS A 221 0.26 -3.73 1.48
C HIS A 221 0.71 -4.91 0.62
N SER A 222 0.58 -6.15 1.11
CA SER A 222 0.89 -7.36 0.35
C SER A 222 2.34 -7.33 -0.18
N MET A 223 2.54 -7.53 -1.49
CA MET A 223 3.82 -7.29 -2.18
C MET A 223 4.42 -5.91 -1.83
N GLY A 224 3.62 -4.86 -1.77
CA GLY A 224 4.08 -3.52 -1.41
C GLY A 224 4.73 -3.48 -0.02
N GLY A 225 4.18 -4.22 0.94
CA GLY A 225 4.72 -4.38 2.29
C GLY A 225 6.04 -5.15 2.29
N LYS A 226 6.13 -6.26 1.54
CA LYS A 226 7.41 -6.96 1.29
C LYS A 226 8.47 -6.01 0.72
N ILE A 227 8.13 -5.22 -0.30
CA ILE A 227 9.07 -4.29 -0.94
C ILE A 227 9.51 -3.18 0.03
N SER A 228 8.62 -2.68 0.90
CA SER A 228 8.97 -1.74 1.97
C SER A 228 9.95 -2.34 3.00
N LEU A 229 9.71 -3.58 3.43
CA LEU A 229 10.60 -4.31 4.33
C LEU A 229 11.95 -4.60 3.66
N TYR A 230 11.94 -5.06 2.41
CA TYR A 230 13.16 -5.32 1.63
C TYR A 230 13.99 -4.05 1.41
N ALA A 231 13.37 -2.90 1.11
CA ALA A 231 14.08 -1.61 1.00
C ALA A 231 14.82 -1.24 2.30
N ALA A 232 14.21 -1.46 3.46
CA ALA A 232 14.84 -1.21 4.76
C ALA A 232 15.99 -2.19 5.12
N THR A 233 16.22 -3.25 4.33
CA THR A 233 17.40 -4.12 4.49
C THR A 233 18.67 -3.56 3.81
N GLU A 234 18.51 -2.58 2.91
CA GLU A 234 19.59 -1.99 2.11
C GLU A 234 19.67 -0.44 2.25
N ASP A 235 18.60 0.23 2.70
CA ASP A 235 18.55 1.68 2.94
C ASP A 235 18.27 1.99 4.42
N ALA A 236 19.15 2.78 5.05
CA ALA A 236 19.07 3.14 6.47
C ALA A 236 18.34 4.46 6.76
N ARG A 237 17.82 5.16 5.73
CA ARG A 237 17.06 6.41 5.89
C ARG A 237 15.68 6.24 6.53
N PRO A 238 14.89 5.19 6.23
CA PRO A 238 13.66 4.92 6.94
C PRO A 238 13.90 4.82 8.45
N ARG A 239 12.99 5.39 9.24
CA ARG A 239 13.01 5.40 10.71
C ARG A 239 12.06 4.37 11.32
N ALA A 240 11.15 3.83 10.51
CA ALA A 240 10.21 2.77 10.85
C ALA A 240 9.69 2.08 9.57
N VAL A 241 9.19 0.85 9.68
CA VAL A 241 8.53 0.14 8.57
C VAL A 241 7.19 -0.45 9.02
N ILE A 242 6.16 -0.35 8.17
CA ILE A 242 4.82 -0.86 8.40
C ILE A 242 4.43 -1.85 7.30
N GLY A 243 4.22 -3.11 7.65
CA GLY A 243 3.59 -4.10 6.78
C GLY A 243 2.09 -4.12 6.99
N LEU A 244 1.31 -3.85 5.95
CA LEU A 244 -0.12 -4.15 5.89
C LEU A 244 -0.29 -5.51 5.19
N ASP A 245 -0.36 -6.56 5.98
CA ASP A 245 -0.45 -7.95 5.54
C ASP A 245 0.59 -8.31 4.46
N PRO A 246 1.90 -8.08 4.74
CA PRO A 246 2.97 -8.31 3.78
C PRO A 246 3.11 -9.79 3.45
N VAL A 247 3.49 -10.07 2.20
CA VAL A 247 3.65 -11.43 1.69
C VAL A 247 5.05 -11.60 1.12
N ASP A 248 5.88 -12.42 1.77
CA ASP A 248 7.27 -12.67 1.41
C ASP A 248 7.46 -13.62 0.22
N THR A 249 6.38 -13.96 -0.47
CA THR A 249 6.46 -14.88 -1.60
C THR A 249 7.45 -14.39 -2.67
N VAL A 250 8.07 -15.35 -3.35
CA VAL A 250 9.14 -15.12 -4.34
C VAL A 250 8.67 -15.30 -5.78
N GLY A 251 7.38 -15.56 -5.97
CA GLY A 251 6.72 -15.72 -7.27
C GLY A 251 5.39 -16.45 -7.13
N GLY A 252 4.97 -17.16 -8.18
CA GLY A 252 3.83 -18.08 -8.09
C GLY A 252 4.17 -19.38 -7.34
N PRO A 253 3.18 -20.26 -7.07
CA PRO A 253 3.40 -21.51 -6.33
C PRO A 253 4.57 -22.36 -6.84
N GLY A 254 5.43 -22.80 -5.93
CA GLY A 254 6.64 -23.58 -6.24
C GLY A 254 7.83 -22.76 -6.76
N SER A 255 7.71 -21.43 -6.87
CA SER A 255 8.87 -20.55 -7.10
C SER A 255 9.90 -20.70 -5.97
N GLN A 256 11.16 -20.45 -6.28
CA GLN A 256 12.25 -20.48 -5.30
C GLN A 256 12.94 -19.11 -5.26
N PRO A 257 13.50 -18.69 -4.11
CA PRO A 257 14.18 -17.40 -4.00
C PRO A 257 15.30 -17.26 -5.03
N SER A 258 15.40 -16.08 -5.63
CA SER A 258 16.46 -15.74 -6.59
C SER A 258 17.06 -14.38 -6.25
N PRO A 259 18.20 -13.98 -6.85
CA PRO A 259 18.72 -12.62 -6.69
C PRO A 259 17.71 -11.53 -7.07
N ASP A 260 16.81 -11.81 -8.01
CA ASP A 260 15.83 -10.85 -8.53
C ASP A 260 14.51 -10.87 -7.72
N ARG A 261 14.16 -12.03 -7.16
CA ARG A 261 13.03 -12.22 -6.23
C ARG A 261 13.53 -12.90 -4.95
N PRO A 262 14.25 -12.18 -4.08
CA PRO A 262 14.70 -12.73 -2.81
C PRO A 262 13.51 -12.90 -1.86
N SER A 263 13.66 -13.81 -0.91
CA SER A 263 12.92 -13.81 0.34
C SER A 263 13.61 -12.85 1.32
N VAL A 264 12.81 -12.17 2.15
CA VAL A 264 13.27 -11.30 3.24
C VAL A 264 13.33 -12.08 4.55
N THR A 265 12.42 -13.04 4.75
CA THR A 265 12.28 -13.84 5.99
C THR A 265 12.65 -15.31 5.77
N PRO A 266 13.63 -15.88 6.50
CA PRO A 266 14.42 -15.26 7.58
C PRO A 266 15.64 -14.45 7.13
N GLU A 267 16.12 -14.60 5.89
CA GLU A 267 17.53 -14.34 5.53
C GLU A 267 18.01 -12.88 5.59
N LEU A 268 17.11 -11.90 5.58
CA LEU A 268 17.45 -10.47 5.54
C LEU A 268 16.94 -9.67 6.74
N MET A 269 16.17 -10.29 7.65
CA MET A 269 15.56 -9.60 8.78
C MET A 269 16.58 -8.99 9.75
N ASP A 270 17.78 -9.59 9.86
CA ASP A 270 18.89 -9.09 10.67
C ASP A 270 19.43 -7.72 10.21
N ARG A 271 19.06 -7.27 9.00
CA ARG A 271 19.43 -5.97 8.44
C ARG A 271 18.43 -4.88 8.76
N ILE A 272 17.20 -5.22 9.14
CA ILE A 272 16.18 -4.22 9.47
C ILE A 272 16.38 -3.78 10.92
N GLN A 273 16.97 -2.60 11.09
CA GLN A 273 17.41 -2.06 12.38
C GLN A 273 16.46 -0.99 12.95
N VAL A 274 15.23 -0.92 12.44
CA VAL A 274 14.21 0.06 12.82
C VAL A 274 12.92 -0.62 13.29
N PRO A 275 12.08 0.05 14.11
CA PRO A 275 10.85 -0.54 14.60
C PRO A 275 9.90 -0.98 13.49
N LEU A 276 9.20 -2.08 13.75
CA LEU A 276 8.25 -2.72 12.84
C LEU A 276 6.82 -2.68 13.40
N LEU A 277 5.87 -2.37 12.53
CA LEU A 277 4.45 -2.67 12.74
C LEU A 277 3.99 -3.65 11.65
N LEU A 278 3.48 -4.80 12.05
CA LEU A 278 3.00 -5.85 11.17
C LEU A 278 1.52 -6.06 11.45
N LEU A 279 0.67 -5.51 10.59
CA LEU A 279 -0.78 -5.64 10.66
C LEU A 279 -1.19 -6.82 9.79
N GLY A 280 -1.90 -7.81 10.34
CA GLY A 280 -2.18 -9.07 9.66
C GLY A 280 -3.66 -9.40 9.54
N GLU A 281 -4.00 -10.23 8.56
CA GLU A 281 -5.34 -10.82 8.40
C GLU A 281 -5.45 -12.17 9.14
N THR A 282 -6.62 -12.83 9.14
CA THR A 282 -6.82 -14.10 9.90
C THR A 282 -7.61 -15.21 9.20
N VAL A 283 -7.98 -15.03 7.92
CA VAL A 283 -8.88 -15.92 7.16
C VAL A 283 -8.21 -16.53 5.91
N ASN A 284 -7.14 -15.94 5.40
CA ASN A 284 -6.52 -16.23 4.10
C ASN A 284 -5.13 -16.87 4.19
N ALA A 285 -4.60 -17.10 5.40
CA ALA A 285 -3.35 -17.84 5.64
C ALA A 285 -3.36 -19.27 5.08
N THR A 286 -4.54 -19.88 4.92
CA THR A 286 -4.72 -21.18 4.26
C THR A 286 -5.89 -21.12 3.30
N CYS A 287 -5.92 -22.01 2.30
CA CYS A 287 -7.15 -22.27 1.54
C CYS A 287 -7.27 -23.74 1.16
N SER A 288 -8.49 -24.29 1.28
CA SER A 288 -8.81 -25.67 0.93
C SER A 288 -9.76 -25.74 -0.26
N GLY A 289 -9.28 -26.25 -1.39
CA GLY A 289 -10.11 -26.47 -2.58
C GLY A 289 -9.30 -26.70 -3.85
N PHE A 290 -9.95 -27.19 -4.91
CA PHE A 290 -9.32 -27.23 -6.23
C PHE A 290 -9.15 -25.80 -6.76
N MET A 291 -7.96 -25.46 -7.25
CA MET A 291 -7.58 -24.12 -7.76
C MET A 291 -7.57 -22.96 -6.74
N CYS A 292 -7.78 -23.20 -5.44
CA CYS A 292 -7.63 -22.11 -4.46
C CYS A 292 -6.15 -21.82 -4.15
N GLN A 293 -5.82 -20.55 -3.96
CA GLN A 293 -4.51 -20.09 -3.51
C GLN A 293 -4.71 -19.17 -2.31
N ALA A 294 -3.94 -19.38 -1.24
CA ALA A 294 -3.85 -18.42 -0.14
C ALA A 294 -3.17 -17.15 -0.67
N CYS A 295 -3.76 -15.97 -0.42
CA CYS A 295 -3.16 -14.71 -0.86
C CYS A 295 -2.00 -14.26 0.03
N ALA A 296 -2.01 -14.67 1.30
CA ALA A 296 -0.92 -14.47 2.25
C ALA A 296 -0.65 -15.82 2.98
N PRO A 297 -0.01 -16.81 2.33
CA PRO A 297 0.19 -18.15 2.89
C PRO A 297 0.90 -18.13 4.25
N GLU A 298 0.54 -19.02 5.17
CA GLU A 298 1.13 -19.10 6.53
C GLU A 298 2.67 -19.15 6.51
N GLU A 299 3.26 -19.80 5.50
CA GLU A 299 4.71 -19.90 5.30
C GLU A 299 5.39 -18.63 4.76
N ASP A 300 4.63 -17.65 4.24
CA ASP A 300 5.10 -16.44 3.56
C ASP A 300 4.53 -15.13 4.16
N ASN A 301 3.62 -15.17 5.15
CA ASN A 301 2.85 -14.00 5.58
C ASN A 301 3.52 -13.11 6.65
N PHE A 302 2.78 -12.09 7.10
CA PHE A 302 3.16 -11.14 8.15
C PHE A 302 3.74 -11.79 9.42
N HIS A 303 3.29 -12.99 9.79
CA HIS A 303 3.77 -13.68 10.98
C HIS A 303 5.23 -14.11 10.85
N GLN A 304 5.69 -14.48 9.65
CA GLN A 304 7.11 -14.79 9.41
C GLN A 304 8.01 -13.57 9.63
N TYR A 305 7.55 -12.38 9.22
CA TYR A 305 8.24 -11.12 9.50
C TYR A 305 8.31 -10.79 10.99
N PHE A 306 7.30 -11.19 11.77
CA PHE A 306 7.32 -11.04 13.23
C PHE A 306 8.27 -12.05 13.88
N LEU A 307 8.12 -13.34 13.58
CA LEU A 307 8.92 -14.45 14.12
C LEU A 307 10.43 -14.30 13.90
N TYR A 308 10.85 -13.66 12.80
CA TYR A 308 12.26 -13.44 12.48
C TYR A 308 12.72 -11.99 12.70
N ALA A 309 11.90 -11.13 13.28
CA ALA A 309 12.30 -9.76 13.59
C ALA A 309 13.51 -9.73 14.55
N THR A 310 14.50 -8.88 14.27
CA THR A 310 15.60 -8.57 15.20
C THR A 310 15.49 -7.17 15.81
N SER A 311 14.66 -6.30 15.23
CA SER A 311 14.32 -4.97 15.75
C SER A 311 13.02 -5.02 16.58
N PRO A 312 12.72 -3.97 17.37
CA PRO A 312 11.46 -3.87 18.11
C PRO A 312 10.26 -4.02 17.17
N ALA A 313 9.43 -5.03 17.38
CA ALA A 313 8.33 -5.37 16.49
C ALA A 313 7.01 -5.49 17.25
N LEU A 314 5.93 -5.00 16.63
CA LEU A 314 4.55 -5.25 17.04
C LEU A 314 3.81 -5.95 15.90
N GLU A 315 3.24 -7.12 16.20
CA GLU A 315 2.24 -7.78 15.38
C GLU A 315 0.84 -7.44 15.91
N VAL A 316 -0.08 -7.12 15.00
CA VAL A 316 -1.50 -6.92 15.29
C VAL A 316 -2.34 -7.63 14.24
N GLU A 317 -2.94 -8.76 14.62
CA GLU A 317 -3.86 -9.50 13.76
C GLU A 317 -5.27 -8.92 13.88
N ILE A 318 -5.91 -8.59 12.76
CA ILE A 318 -7.30 -8.10 12.73
C ILE A 318 -8.24 -9.29 12.53
N LEU A 319 -9.11 -9.53 13.51
CA LEU A 319 -9.91 -10.75 13.55
C LEU A 319 -11.06 -10.72 12.54
N GLY A 320 -11.15 -11.78 11.74
CA GLY A 320 -12.10 -11.91 10.63
C GLY A 320 -11.65 -11.22 9.34
N ALA A 321 -10.61 -10.37 9.38
CA ALA A 321 -10.07 -9.70 8.20
C ALA A 321 -9.52 -10.69 7.19
N ASN A 322 -9.59 -10.30 5.91
CA ASN A 322 -8.96 -10.99 4.80
C ASN A 322 -7.94 -10.08 4.09
N HIS A 323 -7.17 -10.66 3.17
CA HIS A 323 -6.09 -9.96 2.47
C HIS A 323 -6.53 -8.66 1.77
N MET A 324 -7.78 -8.57 1.29
CA MET A 324 -8.32 -7.38 0.60
C MET A 324 -9.06 -6.40 1.55
N SER A 325 -9.30 -6.75 2.81
CA SER A 325 -9.99 -5.89 3.78
C SER A 325 -9.29 -4.56 4.04
N PHE A 326 -7.98 -4.50 3.78
CA PHE A 326 -7.17 -3.29 3.89
C PHE A 326 -7.46 -2.27 2.78
N LEU A 327 -8.14 -2.62 1.69
CA LEU A 327 -8.40 -1.73 0.55
C LEU A 327 -9.64 -0.87 0.77
N ASP A 328 -9.65 0.35 0.22
CA ASP A 328 -10.82 1.23 0.23
C ASP A 328 -12.02 0.61 -0.51
N ASN A 329 -11.74 -0.11 -1.61
CA ASN A 329 -12.69 -1.02 -2.25
C ASN A 329 -12.12 -2.46 -2.24
N PRO A 330 -12.61 -3.36 -1.37
CA PRO A 330 -12.18 -4.75 -1.31
C PRO A 330 -12.72 -5.61 -2.47
N ASP A 331 -13.77 -5.18 -3.16
CA ASP A 331 -14.29 -5.81 -4.38
C ASP A 331 -13.68 -5.15 -5.63
N CYS A 332 -12.34 -5.02 -5.69
CA CYS A 332 -11.59 -4.35 -6.77
C CYS A 332 -11.58 -5.10 -8.14
N GLY A 333 -12.61 -5.90 -8.42
CA GLY A 333 -12.72 -6.71 -9.62
C GLY A 333 -11.92 -8.02 -9.54
N PHE A 334 -11.43 -8.49 -10.70
CA PHE A 334 -10.90 -9.85 -10.85
C PHE A 334 -9.72 -10.14 -9.91
N VAL A 335 -8.79 -9.20 -9.73
CA VAL A 335 -7.60 -9.36 -8.85
C VAL A 335 -8.03 -9.66 -7.41
N CYS A 336 -8.91 -8.84 -6.84
CA CYS A 336 -9.44 -9.05 -5.50
C CYS A 336 -10.24 -10.36 -5.37
N SER A 337 -10.99 -10.77 -6.42
CA SER A 337 -11.82 -11.98 -6.38
C SER A 337 -11.04 -13.30 -6.28
N MET A 338 -9.72 -13.27 -6.45
CA MET A 338 -8.84 -14.43 -6.27
C MET A 338 -8.56 -14.75 -4.80
N CYS A 339 -8.76 -13.80 -3.88
CA CYS A 339 -8.55 -14.00 -2.45
C CYS A 339 -9.83 -14.51 -1.77
N PRO A 340 -9.72 -15.42 -0.77
CA PRO A 340 -10.85 -15.77 0.07
C PRO A 340 -11.45 -14.52 0.74
N LYS A 341 -12.77 -14.52 0.91
CA LYS A 341 -13.50 -13.44 1.60
C LYS A 341 -13.41 -13.62 3.12
N GLY A 342 -13.22 -12.51 3.82
CA GLY A 342 -13.25 -12.44 5.28
C GLY A 342 -14.65 -12.53 5.85
N SER A 343 -14.70 -12.58 7.17
CA SER A 343 -15.92 -12.44 7.97
C SER A 343 -16.06 -11.06 8.61
N ASP A 344 -15.11 -10.16 8.36
CA ASP A 344 -15.08 -8.79 8.85
C ASP A 344 -16.02 -7.83 8.12
N ASP A 345 -16.20 -6.65 8.71
CA ASP A 345 -16.50 -5.43 7.96
C ASP A 345 -15.16 -4.76 7.57
N PRO A 346 -14.83 -4.69 6.27
CA PRO A 346 -13.63 -3.99 5.79
C PRO A 346 -13.54 -2.52 6.23
N ALA A 347 -14.66 -1.84 6.51
CA ALA A 347 -14.61 -0.48 7.05
C ALA A 347 -14.03 -0.44 8.48
N GLU A 348 -14.39 -1.41 9.33
CA GLU A 348 -13.80 -1.58 10.66
C GLU A 348 -12.33 -2.01 10.57
N THR A 349 -11.99 -2.93 9.66
CA THR A 349 -10.58 -3.30 9.40
C THR A 349 -9.75 -2.08 9.00
N ARG A 350 -10.21 -1.24 8.06
CA ARG A 350 -9.54 0.04 7.72
C ARG A 350 -9.49 1.02 8.88
N ARG A 351 -10.51 1.10 9.73
CA ARG A 351 -10.53 1.97 10.92
C ARG A 351 -9.47 1.56 11.95
N LEU A 352 -9.39 0.27 12.25
CA LEU A 352 -8.39 -0.32 13.15
C LEU A 352 -6.97 -0.20 12.57
N THR A 353 -6.79 -0.51 11.29
CA THR A 353 -5.49 -0.38 10.60
C THR A 353 -4.97 1.05 10.71
N ARG A 354 -5.80 2.05 10.40
CA ARG A 354 -5.44 3.48 10.53
C ARG A 354 -5.16 3.89 11.97
N ARG A 355 -5.88 3.34 12.96
CA ARG A 355 -5.61 3.56 14.39
C ARG A 355 -4.18 3.12 14.75
N TYR A 356 -3.83 1.86 14.51
CA TYR A 356 -2.52 1.33 14.92
C TYR A 356 -1.37 1.97 14.13
N LEU A 357 -1.58 2.22 12.83
CA LEU A 357 -0.60 2.87 11.97
C LEU A 357 -0.27 4.30 12.47
N VAL A 358 -1.27 5.12 12.76
CA VAL A 358 -1.05 6.48 13.30
C VAL A 358 -0.49 6.45 14.72
N ALA A 359 -0.98 5.57 15.60
CA ALA A 359 -0.44 5.41 16.95
C ALA A 359 1.05 5.07 16.95
N PHE A 360 1.46 4.15 16.07
CA PHE A 360 2.84 3.72 15.88
C PHE A 360 3.71 4.85 15.34
N LEU A 361 3.25 5.58 14.32
CA LEU A 361 4.00 6.72 13.79
C LEU A 361 4.15 7.86 14.79
N ASN A 362 3.12 8.17 15.60
CA ASN A 362 3.22 9.17 16.67
C ASN A 362 4.23 8.72 17.75
N LEU A 363 4.21 7.43 18.14
CA LEU A 363 5.17 6.88 19.10
C LEU A 363 6.61 6.89 18.56
N VAL A 364 6.83 6.40 17.33
CA VAL A 364 8.17 6.11 16.79
C VAL A 364 8.82 7.32 16.11
N LEU A 365 8.07 8.10 15.32
CA LEU A 365 8.62 9.25 14.60
C LEU A 365 8.58 10.55 15.42
N ARG A 366 7.56 10.72 16.27
CA ARG A 366 7.38 11.96 17.07
C ARG A 366 7.76 11.80 18.55
N GLY A 367 7.97 10.57 19.03
CA GLY A 367 8.27 10.31 20.44
C GLY A 367 7.08 10.52 21.38
N GLU A 368 5.85 10.57 20.85
CA GLU A 368 4.63 10.87 21.60
C GLU A 368 4.18 9.64 22.41
N SER A 369 4.87 9.40 23.53
CA SER A 369 4.72 8.20 24.39
C SER A 369 3.29 7.87 24.82
N ALA A 370 2.39 8.86 24.85
CA ALA A 370 0.97 8.66 25.17
C ALA A 370 0.28 7.66 24.21
N TYR A 371 0.64 7.62 22.92
CA TYR A 371 0.03 6.73 21.93
C TYR A 371 0.35 5.25 22.14
N ARG A 372 1.31 4.92 23.02
CA ARG A 372 1.57 3.54 23.47
C ARG A 372 0.31 2.86 24.03
N THR A 373 -0.67 3.63 24.55
CA THR A 373 -1.96 3.08 25.01
C THR A 373 -2.69 2.26 23.95
N PHE A 374 -2.60 2.65 22.67
CA PHE A 374 -3.24 1.97 21.54
C PHE A 374 -2.41 0.82 20.96
N LEU A 375 -1.19 0.59 21.44
CA LEU A 375 -0.25 -0.38 20.85
C LEU A 375 0.07 -1.53 21.82
N THR A 376 0.40 -1.20 23.07
CA THR A 376 0.77 -2.17 24.12
C THR A 376 0.15 -1.82 25.47
N GLY A 377 -0.90 -0.98 25.49
CA GLY A 377 -1.54 -0.47 26.70
C GLY A 377 -3.06 -0.70 26.77
N PRO A 378 -3.78 0.04 27.65
CA PRO A 378 -5.19 -0.20 27.94
C PRO A 378 -6.14 -0.13 26.74
N ARG A 379 -5.88 0.74 25.75
CA ARG A 379 -6.73 0.85 24.55
C ARG A 379 -6.55 -0.35 23.62
N MET A 380 -5.32 -0.86 23.45
CA MET A 380 -5.09 -2.16 22.77
C MET A 380 -5.78 -3.31 23.53
N ALA A 381 -5.63 -3.37 24.85
CA ALA A 381 -6.27 -4.40 25.68
C ALA A 381 -7.81 -4.39 25.58
N ALA A 382 -8.43 -3.22 25.37
CA ALA A 382 -9.85 -3.09 25.12
C ALA A 382 -10.27 -3.66 23.74
N ASP A 383 -9.50 -3.41 22.67
CA ASP A 383 -9.76 -3.99 21.35
C ASP A 383 -9.56 -5.52 21.34
N VAL A 384 -8.57 -6.03 22.07
CA VAL A 384 -8.38 -7.48 22.30
C VAL A 384 -9.56 -8.08 23.07
N ALA A 385 -9.99 -7.45 24.18
CA ALA A 385 -11.12 -7.92 24.98
C ALA A 385 -12.46 -7.86 24.23
N ALA A 386 -12.60 -6.92 23.28
CA ALA A 386 -13.75 -6.82 22.38
C ALA A 386 -13.72 -7.85 21.22
N GLY A 387 -12.66 -8.66 21.11
CA GLY A 387 -12.52 -9.64 20.02
C GLY A 387 -12.27 -9.00 18.65
N ARG A 388 -11.71 -7.78 18.60
CA ARG A 388 -11.36 -7.09 17.34
C ARG A 388 -9.99 -7.49 16.81
N VAL A 389 -9.03 -7.72 17.70
CA VAL A 389 -7.63 -8.00 17.35
C VAL A 389 -6.99 -9.04 18.27
N ARG A 390 -5.89 -9.65 17.79
CA ARG A 390 -4.81 -10.18 18.63
C ARG A 390 -3.57 -9.30 18.47
N SER A 391 -2.71 -9.24 19.47
CA SER A 391 -1.49 -8.44 19.43
C SER A 391 -0.33 -9.10 20.16
N GLN A 392 0.86 -9.07 19.57
CA GLN A 392 2.10 -9.62 20.14
C GLN A 392 3.26 -8.64 19.91
N SER A 393 4.22 -8.56 20.83
CA SER A 393 5.37 -7.66 20.70
C SER A 393 6.69 -8.36 21.04
N GLU A 394 7.73 -8.10 20.27
CA GLU A 394 9.07 -8.67 20.45
C GLU A 394 10.18 -7.62 20.46
N ASN A 395 11.38 -8.05 20.86
CA ASN A 395 12.62 -7.26 20.91
C ASN A 395 12.53 -5.93 21.69
N GLY A 396 11.65 -5.86 22.70
CA GLY A 396 11.52 -4.71 23.59
C GLY A 396 10.71 -3.54 23.04
N PHE A 397 9.79 -3.81 22.10
CA PHE A 397 8.78 -2.84 21.65
C PHE A 397 7.80 -2.43 22.76
#